data_AF-A0A9Q0XSW7-F1
#
_entry.id   AF-A0A9Q0XSW7-F1
#
_cell.length_a   1.000
_cell.length_b   1.000
_cell.length_c   1.000
_cell.angle_alpha   90.00
_cell.angle_beta   90.00
_cell.angle_gamma   90.00
#
_symmetry.space_group_name_H-M   'P 1'
#
loop_
_entity.id
_entity.type
_entity.pdbx_description
1 polymer ?
#
loop_
_entity_poly.entity_id
_entity_poly.type
_entity_poly.pdbx_seq_one_letter_code
_entity_poly.pdbx_strand_id
1 'polypeptide(L)' 'MASTATCTRFTDEYQLFEELGKGAFSVVRRCMKITTGQEYAAKIINTKKLSARDHQKLEREARICRLLKHPNI' A
#
# COMPACT_ATOMS: atom_id res chain seq x y z
N MET A 1 5.66 21.86 -11.84
CA MET A 1 6.36 21.60 -10.57
C MET A 1 6.31 20.10 -10.29
N ALA A 2 7.37 19.36 -10.60
CA ALA A 2 7.43 17.94 -10.23
C ALA A 2 7.67 17.87 -8.71
N SER A 3 6.71 17.35 -7.96
CA SER A 3 6.89 17.10 -6.52
C SER A 3 8.01 16.07 -6.35
N THR A 4 9.15 16.49 -5.83
CA THR A 4 10.20 15.59 -5.35
C THR A 4 9.59 14.69 -4.29
N ALA A 5 9.30 13.44 -4.64
CA ALA A 5 8.83 12.45 -3.67
C ALA A 5 9.98 12.18 -2.70
N THR A 6 9.93 12.78 -1.51
CA THR A 6 10.79 12.40 -0.39
C THR A 6 10.50 10.93 -0.09
N CYS A 7 11.51 10.06 -0.27
CA CYS A 7 11.40 8.66 0.08
C CYS A 7 11.49 8.51 1.61
N THR A 8 10.38 8.72 2.28
CA THR A 8 10.20 8.44 3.70
C THR A 8 9.86 6.97 3.88
N ARG A 9 10.31 6.35 4.98
CA ARG A 9 9.91 4.97 5.26
C ARG A 9 8.45 5.01 5.69
N PHE A 10 7.66 4.03 5.26
CA PHE A 10 6.25 3.91 5.64
C PHE A 10 6.04 4.03 7.16
N THR A 11 6.93 3.42 7.96
CA THR A 11 6.88 3.43 9.43
C THR A 11 7.15 4.77 10.07
N ASP A 12 7.69 5.75 9.34
CA ASP A 12 7.90 7.10 9.85
C ASP A 12 6.59 7.92 9.83
N GLU A 13 5.62 7.54 8.99
CA GLU A 13 4.34 8.25 8.82
C GLU A 13 3.12 7.45 9.30
N TYR A 14 3.24 6.13 9.37
CA TYR A 14 2.13 5.22 9.67
C TYR A 14 2.49 4.22 10.75
N GLN A 15 1.56 4.05 11.70
CA GLN A 15 1.61 3.00 12.70
C GLN A 15 0.81 1.78 12.23
N LEU A 16 1.41 0.59 12.30
CA LEU A 16 0.74 -0.68 11.96
C LEU A 16 0.06 -1.30 13.20
N PHE A 17 -1.13 -1.87 12.99
CA PHE A 17 -1.93 -2.56 14.01
C PHE A 17 -2.23 -3.99 13.58
N GLU A 18 -3.38 -4.58 13.92
CA GLU A 18 -3.71 -5.97 13.64
C GLU A 18 -3.77 -6.32 12.15
N GLU A 19 -3.67 -7.62 11.87
CA GLU A 19 -3.85 -8.19 10.53
C GLU A 19 -5.35 -8.24 10.18
N LEU A 20 -5.69 -7.70 9.01
CA LEU A 20 -7.04 -7.75 8.44
C LEU A 20 -7.20 -8.89 7.43
N GLY A 21 -6.09 -9.34 6.82
CA GLY A 21 -6.10 -10.49 5.92
C GLY A 21 -4.74 -10.84 5.34
N LYS A 22 -4.65 -12.02 4.74
CA LYS A 22 -3.41 -12.58 4.19
C LYS A 22 -3.64 -13.18 2.81
N GLY A 23 -2.71 -12.88 1.90
CA GLY A 23 -2.62 -13.46 0.56
C GLY A 23 -1.33 -14.25 0.38
N ALA A 24 -1.10 -14.75 -0.83
CA ALA A 24 0.07 -15.56 -1.16
C ALA A 24 1.41 -14.85 -0.91
N PHE A 25 1.49 -13.56 -1.22
CA PHE A 25 2.72 -12.76 -1.13
C PHE A 25 2.56 -11.47 -0.33
N SER A 26 1.41 -11.29 0.33
CA SER A 26 1.08 -10.05 1.00
C SER A 26 0.28 -10.28 2.28
N VAL A 27 0.40 -9.34 3.20
CA VAL A 27 -0.48 -9.22 4.37
C VAL A 27 -1.13 -7.84 4.33
N VAL A 28 -2.41 -7.77 4.67
CA VAL A 28 -3.14 -6.52 4.85
C VAL A 28 -3.26 -6.28 6.36
N ARG A 29 -2.77 -5.14 6.83
CA ARG A 29 -2.89 -4.73 8.24
C ARG A 29 -3.66 -3.42 8.34
N ARG A 30 -4.38 -3.22 9.45
CA ARG A 30 -4.89 -1.89 9.79
C ARG A 30 -3.69 -0.98 10.09
N CYS A 31 -3.72 0.25 9.60
CA CYS A 31 -2.73 1.25 9.92
C CYS A 31 -3.39 2.61 10.16
N MET A 32 -2.69 3.48 10.88
CA MET A 32 -3.12 4.85 11.13
C MET A 32 -2.03 5.81 10.73
N LYS A 33 -2.39 6.88 10.01
CA LYS A 33 -1.46 7.96 9.69
C LYS A 33 -1.24 8.81 10.94
N ILE A 34 -0.01 8.84 11.44
CA ILE A 34 0.36 9.41 12.75
C ILE A 34 -0.10 10.86 12.88
N THR A 35 0.10 11.67 11.83
CA THR A 35 -0.20 13.11 11.87
C THR A 35 -1.68 13.45 11.83
N THR A 36 -2.52 12.57 11.28
CA THR A 36 -3.95 12.86 11.05
C THR A 36 -4.90 12.00 11.89
N GLY A 37 -4.42 10.90 12.46
CA GLY A 37 -5.27 9.90 13.12
C GLY A 37 -6.15 9.09 12.17
N GLN A 38 -6.09 9.33 10.85
CA GLN A 38 -6.91 8.63 9.87
C GLN A 38 -6.46 7.18 9.69
N GLU A 39 -7.43 6.26 9.71
CA GLU A 39 -7.21 4.84 9.51
C GLU A 39 -7.24 4.44 8.03
N TYR A 40 -6.42 3.43 7.70
CA TYR A 40 -6.29 2.83 6.38
C TYR A 40 -5.99 1.33 6.48
N ALA A 41 -6.09 0.63 5.34
CA ALA A 41 -5.58 -0.72 5.17
C ALA A 41 -4.26 -0.70 4.39
N ALA A 42 -3.17 -1.18 5.01
CA ALA A 42 -1.87 -1.29 4.39
C ALA A 42 -1.66 -2.71 3.82
N LYS A 43 -1.66 -2.84 2.49
CA LYS A 43 -1.27 -4.08 1.79
C LYS A 43 0.24 -4.15 1.67
N ILE A 44 0.88 -4.88 2.57
CA ILE A 44 2.34 -5.05 2.67
C ILE A 44 2.75 -6.24 1.81
N ILE A 45 3.58 -6.01 0.80
CA ILE A 45 3.90 -7.01 -0.22
C ILE A 45 5.39 -7.38 -0.15
N ASN A 46 5.69 -8.68 -0.14
CA ASN A 46 7.06 -9.15 -0.23
C ASN A 46 7.51 -9.22 -1.71
N THR A 47 7.99 -8.11 -2.23
CA THR A 47 8.41 -7.98 -3.64
C THR A 47 9.53 -8.95 -4.02
N LYS A 48 10.41 -9.32 -3.09
CA LYS A 48 11.50 -10.28 -3.35
C LYS A 48 11.00 -11.69 -3.73
N LYS A 49 9.77 -12.04 -3.36
CA LYS A 49 9.15 -13.35 -3.65
C LYS A 49 8.29 -13.35 -4.91
N LEU A 50 8.15 -12.21 -5.58
CA LEU A 50 7.29 -12.08 -6.75
C LEU A 50 8.04 -12.45 -8.04
N SER A 51 7.36 -13.18 -8.93
CA SER A 51 7.84 -13.38 -10.30
C SER A 51 7.83 -12.06 -11.09
N ALA A 52 8.53 -12.02 -12.23
CA ALA A 52 8.47 -10.86 -13.13
C ALA A 52 7.02 -10.57 -13.61
N ARG A 53 6.24 -11.63 -13.83
CA ARG A 53 4.82 -11.51 -14.21
C ARG A 53 3.98 -10.92 -13.07
N ASP A 54 4.24 -11.31 -11.82
CA ASP A 54 3.48 -10.78 -10.69
C ASP A 54 3.88 -9.33 -10.35
N HIS A 55 5.14 -8.95 -10.58
CA HIS A 55 5.57 -7.55 -10.55
C HIS A 55 4.76 -6.70 -11.53
N GLN A 56 4.63 -7.13 -12.79
CA GLN A 56 3.84 -6.41 -13.79
C GLN A 56 2.36 -6.27 -13.40
N LYS A 57 1.78 -7.32 -12.81
CA LYS A 57 0.40 -7.28 -12.30
C LYS A 57 0.27 -6.28 -11.15
N LEU A 58 1.22 -6.28 -10.20
CA LEU A 58 1.24 -5.35 -9.08
C LEU A 58 1.33 -3.90 -9.55
N GLU A 59 2.24 -3.59 -10.48
CA GLU A 59 2.37 -2.24 -11.04
C GLU A 59 1.09 -1.80 -11.75
N ARG A 60 0.48 -2.69 -12.53
CA ARG A 60 -0.79 -2.41 -13.22
C ARG A 60 -1.92 -2.16 -12.23
N GLU A 61 -2.06 -2.99 -11.19
CA GLU A 61 -3.05 -2.83 -10.11
C GLU A 61 -2.88 -1.48 -9.42
N ALA A 62 -1.67 -1.17 -8.93
CA ALA A 62 -1.38 0.09 -8.24
C ALA A 62 -1.68 1.31 -9.13
N ARG A 63 -1.30 1.25 -10.41
CA ARG A 63 -1.57 2.33 -11.37
C ARG A 63 -3.06 2.54 -11.60
N ILE A 64 -3.84 1.46 -11.78
CA ILE A 64 -5.28 1.55 -12.01
C ILE A 64 -5.98 2.06 -10.74
N CYS A 65 -5.70 1.48 -9.57
CA CYS A 65 -6.30 1.89 -8.30
C CYS A 65 -6.06 3.37 -7.98
N ARG A 66 -4.92 3.94 -8.42
CA ARG A 66 -4.63 5.37 -8.26
C ARG A 66 -5.56 6.28 -9.07
N LEU A 67 -6.10 5.80 -10.20
CA LEU A 67 -6.96 6.54 -11.11
C LEU A 67 -8.44 6.44 -10.75
N LEU A 68 -8.85 5.35 -10.10
CA LEU A 68 -10.22 5.13 -9.68
C LEU A 68 -10.57 6.08 -8.51
N LYS A 69 -11.57 6.94 -8.71
CA LYS A 69 -12.07 7.90 -7.71
C LYS A 69 -13.59 7.87 -7.72
N HIS A 70 -14.16 6.91 -7.01
CA HIS A 70 -15.60 6.75 -6.90
C HIS A 70 -15.93 6.24 -5.49
N PRO A 71 -16.98 6.75 -4.80
CA PRO A 71 -17.27 6.37 -3.41
C PRO A 71 -17.53 4.87 -3.19
N ASN A 72 -17.85 4.13 -4.26
CA ASN A 72 -18.12 2.69 -4.20
C ASN A 72 -16.97 1.83 -4.75
N ILE A 73 -15.78 2.39 -4.94
CA ILE A 73 -14.59 1.69 -5.48
C ILE A 73 -13.36 2.05 -4.66
#